data_AF-A0AAJ0TBR7-F1
#
_entry.id   AF-A0AAJ0TBR7-F1
#
_cell.length_a   1.000
_cell.length_b   1.000
_cell.length_c   1.000
_cell.angle_alpha   90.00
_cell.angle_beta   90.00
_cell.angle_gamma   90.00
#
_symmetry.space_group_name_H-M   'P 1'
#
loop_
_entity.id
_entity.type
_entity.pdbx_description
1 polymer ?
#
loop_
_entity_poly.entity_id
_entity_poly.type
_entity_poly.pdbx_seq_one_letter_code
_entity_poly.pdbx_strand_id
1 'polypeptide(L)' 'MKTKLFQCPECKLFYKDKSISEKCRKWCAEHKSCNLEIIKYAVKK' A
#
# COMPACT_ATOMS: atom_id res chain seq x y z
N MET A 1 -13.04 -17.06 -2.74
CA MET A 1 -13.13 -16.12 -1.60
C MET A 1 -12.54 -14.77 -2.03
N LYS A 2 -13.30 -13.67 -1.97
CA LYS A 2 -12.78 -12.32 -2.33
C LYS A 2 -12.08 -11.72 -1.12
N THR A 3 -10.76 -11.91 -1.01
CA THR A 3 -9.94 -11.21 -0.01
C THR A 3 -10.01 -9.72 -0.31
N LYS A 4 -10.58 -8.91 0.59
CA LYS A 4 -10.58 -7.45 0.43
C LYS A 4 -9.14 -6.96 0.59
N LEU A 5 -8.56 -6.52 -0.52
CA LEU A 5 -7.27 -5.86 -0.55
C LEU A 5 -7.48 -4.35 -0.65
N PHE A 6 -6.65 -3.61 0.05
CA PHE A 6 -6.61 -2.15 0.03
C PHE A 6 -5.52 -1.72 -0.96
N GLN A 7 -5.89 -0.94 -1.96
CA GLN A 7 -4.97 -0.47 -2.98
C GLN A 7 -4.51 0.96 -2.64
N CYS A 8 -3.21 1.19 -2.69
CA CYS A 8 -2.67 2.54 -2.65
C CYS A 8 -2.87 3.21 -4.03
N PRO A 9 -3.53 4.38 -4.13
CA PRO A 9 -3.79 5.03 -5.42
C PRO A 9 -2.52 5.58 -6.10
N GLU A 10 -1.50 5.91 -5.32
CA GLU A 10 -0.24 6.49 -5.82
C GLU A 10 0.64 5.45 -6.52
N CYS A 11 0.93 4.35 -5.81
CA CYS A 11 1.86 3.32 -6.28
C CYS A 11 1.18 2.06 -6.84
N LYS A 12 -0.15 2.01 -6.76
CA LYS A 12 -1.00 0.89 -7.21
C LYS A 12 -0.72 -0.46 -6.53
N LEU A 13 0.04 -0.48 -5.43
CA LEU A 13 0.28 -1.68 -4.64
C LEU A 13 -0.96 -2.07 -3.84
N PHE A 14 -1.16 -3.39 -3.68
CA PHE A 14 -2.25 -3.96 -2.91
C PHE A 14 -1.75 -4.42 -1.54
N TYR A 15 -2.55 -4.21 -0.51
CA TYR A 15 -2.25 -4.58 0.86
C TYR A 15 -3.43 -5.34 1.47
N LYS A 16 -3.14 -6.35 2.29
CA LYS A 16 -4.18 -7.04 3.08
C LYS A 16 -4.73 -6.17 4.21
N ASP A 17 -3.91 -5.24 4.67
CA ASP A 17 -4.18 -4.45 5.86
C ASP A 17 -4.44 -2.98 5.48
N LYS A 18 -5.56 -2.44 5.95
CA LYS A 18 -5.94 -1.04 5.67
C LYS A 18 -4.92 -0.07 6.24
N SER A 19 -4.38 -0.37 7.43
CA SER A 19 -3.39 0.49 8.10
C SER A 19 -2.13 0.64 7.27
N ILE A 20 -1.65 -0.46 6.67
CA ILE A 20 -0.49 -0.46 5.78
C ILE A 20 -0.79 0.33 4.51
N SER A 21 -1.97 0.16 3.91
CA SER A 21 -2.37 0.93 2.74
C SER A 21 -2.48 2.43 3.02
N GLU A 22 -2.98 2.82 4.20
CA GLU A 22 -3.07 4.24 4.59
C GLU A 22 -1.69 4.83 4.86
N LYS A 23 -0.79 4.09 5.53
CA LYS A 23 0.62 4.49 5.69
C LYS A 23 1.31 4.64 4.34
N CYS A 24 1.09 3.70 3.41
CA CYS A 24 1.62 3.78 2.05
C CYS A 24 1.15 5.05 1.34
N ARG A 25 -0.15 5.34 1.41
CA ARG A 25 -0.75 6.53 0.80
C ARG A 25 -0.17 7.82 1.37
N LYS A 26 -0.08 7.93 2.70
CA LYS A 26 0.51 9.12 3.35
C LYS A 26 1.96 9.31 2.92
N TRP A 27 2.76 8.25 3.00
CA TRP A 27 4.16 8.31 2.61
C TRP A 27 4.35 8.67 1.13
N CYS A 28 3.58 8.06 0.22
CA CYS A 28 3.67 8.38 -1.20
C CYS A 28 3.28 9.85 -1.46
N ALA A 29 2.23 10.36 -0.80
CA ALA A 29 1.81 11.75 -0.96
C ALA A 29 2.86 12.76 -0.43
N GLU A 30 3.54 12.44 0.68
CA GLU A 30 4.53 13.31 1.30
C GLU A 30 5.89 13.27 0.58
N HIS A 31 6.39 12.06 0.26
CA HIS A 31 7.73 11.86 -0.30
C HIS A 31 7.76 11.69 -1.83
N LYS A 32 6.59 11.60 -2.48
CA LYS A 32 6.44 11.24 -3.92
C LYS A 32 7.20 9.96 -4.31
N SER A 33 7.41 9.08 -3.35
CA SER A 33 8.21 7.86 -3.48
C SER A 33 7.58 6.77 -2.60
N CYS A 34 7.80 5.49 -2.90
CA CYS A 34 7.31 4.40 -2.04
C CYS A 34 8.27 4.09 -0.89
N ASN A 35 7.74 3.81 0.29
CA ASN A 35 8.55 3.34 1.42
C ASN A 35 8.85 1.84 1.29
N LEU A 36 10.13 1.47 1.24
CA LEU A 36 10.60 0.08 1.17
C LEU A 36 10.06 -0.80 2.32
N GLU A 37 9.89 -0.22 3.52
CA GLU A 37 9.34 -0.93 4.67
C GLU A 37 7.84 -1.19 4.58
N ILE A 38 7.11 -0.42 3.77
CA ILE A 38 5.67 -0.59 3.60
C ILE A 38 5.42 -1.55 2.44
N ILE A 39 6.16 -1.41 1.33
CA ILE A 39 6.00 -2.28 0.16
C ILE A 39 6.36 -3.75 0.46
N LYS A 40 7.14 -4.06 1.50
CA LYS A 40 7.39 -5.44 1.92
C LYS A 40 6.13 -6.20 2.34
N TYR A 41 5.08 -5.47 2.75
CA TYR A 41 3.77 -6.01 3.07
C TYR A 41 2.81 -6.01 1.87
N ALA A 42 3.25 -5.51 0.72
CA ALA A 42 2.44 -5.54 -0.49
C ALA A 42 2.22 -6.99 -0.91
N VAL A 43 0.99 -7.30 -1.31
CA VAL A 43 0.64 -8.61 -1.82
C VAL A 43 0.63 -8.58 -3.33
N LYS A 44 1.24 -9.60 -3.94
CA LYS A 44 1.08 -9.87 -5.36
C LYS A 44 -0.34 -10.42 -5.58
N LYS A 45 -1.07 -9.79 -6.49
CA LYS A 45 -2.34 -10.30 -6.98
C LYS A 45 -2.10 -11.44 -7.96
#